data_AF-A0A6P0NF44-F1
#
_entry.id   AF-A0A6P0NF44-F1
#
_cell.length_a   1.000
_cell.length_b   1.000
_cell.length_c   1.000
_cell.angle_alpha   90.00
_cell.angle_beta   90.00
_cell.angle_gamma   90.00
#
_symmetry.space_group_name_H-M   'P 1'
#
loop_
_entity.id
_entity.type
_entity.pdbx_description
1 polymer ?
#
loop_
_entity_poly.entity_id
_entity_poly.type
_entity_poly.pdbx_seq_one_letter_code
_entity_poly.pdbx_strand_id
1 'polypeptide(L)' 'MAKTVAEVMTRDPIVVQPQTPIKEVIKIIAEQSISGLPVVNEAGKLV' A
#
# COMPACT_ATOMS: atom_id res chain seq x y z
N MET A 1 -1.30 28.04 -8.00
CA MET A 1 -0.91 27.08 -9.06
C MET A 1 -1.57 25.74 -8.77
N ALA A 2 -2.05 25.03 -9.78
CA ALA A 2 -2.61 23.70 -9.62
C ALA A 2 -1.47 22.67 -9.48
N LYS A 3 -1.59 21.75 -8.51
CA LYS A 3 -0.71 20.58 -8.39
C LYS A 3 -1.36 19.39 -9.09
N THR A 4 -0.55 18.62 -9.81
CA THR A 4 -0.95 17.33 -10.38
C THR A 4 -1.01 16.27 -9.28
N VAL A 5 -1.79 15.21 -9.50
CA VAL A 5 -1.87 14.08 -8.57
C VAL A 5 -0.49 13.44 -8.35
N ALA A 6 0.31 13.33 -9.42
CA ALA A 6 1.64 12.75 -9.37
C ALA A 6 2.64 13.53 -8.47
N GLU A 7 2.39 14.82 -8.23
CA GLU A 7 3.19 15.65 -7.32
C GLU A 7 2.82 15.48 -5.84
N VAL A 8 1.68 14.87 -5.55
CA VAL A 8 1.14 14.73 -4.18
C VAL A 8 1.08 13.28 -3.72
N MET A 9 1.01 12.32 -4.65
CA MET A 9 0.92 10.89 -4.33
C MET A 9 2.19 10.34 -3.64
N THR A 10 2.02 9.30 -2.83
CA THR A 10 3.13 8.45 -2.37
C THR A 10 3.61 7.57 -3.52
N ARG A 11 4.86 7.73 -3.95
CA ARG A 11 5.41 7.03 -5.13
C ARG A 11 5.61 5.54 -4.90
N ASP A 12 6.13 5.18 -3.73
CA ASP A 12 6.48 3.80 -3.36
C ASP A 12 5.72 3.41 -2.09
N PRO A 13 4.40 3.15 -2.19
CA PRO A 13 3.63 2.73 -1.03
C PRO A 13 4.08 1.34 -0.56
N ILE A 14 3.88 1.07 0.73
CA ILE A 14 4.02 -0.28 1.27
C ILE A 14 2.89 -1.12 0.68
N VAL A 15 3.23 -2.29 0.14
CA VAL A 15 2.28 -3.22 -0.49
C VAL A 15 2.41 -4.61 0.13
N VAL A 16 1.34 -5.40 0.04
CA VAL A 16 1.32 -6.82 0.45
C VAL A 16 0.85 -7.71 -0.69
N GLN A 17 1.05 -9.02 -0.55
CA GLN A 17 0.58 -10.01 -1.52
C GLN A 17 -0.76 -10.61 -1.05
N PRO A 18 -1.60 -11.16 -1.95
CA PRO A 18 -2.88 -11.77 -1.58
C PRO A 18 -2.79 -12.87 -0.51
N GLN A 19 -1.65 -13.57 -0.48
CA GLN A 19 -1.32 -14.62 0.47
C GLN A 19 -0.71 -14.12 1.78
N THR A 20 -0.44 -12.80 1.92
CA THR A 20 0.10 -12.24 3.16
C THR A 20 -0.90 -12.47 4.31
N PRO A 21 -0.48 -13.10 5.43
CA PRO A 21 -1.38 -13.37 6.54
C PRO A 21 -2.00 -12.09 7.12
N ILE A 22 -3.30 -12.13 7.39
CA ILE A 22 -4.03 -10.95 7.91
C ILE A 22 -3.41 -10.34 9.17
N LYS A 23 -2.81 -11.18 10.03
CA LYS A 23 -2.13 -10.73 11.25
C LYS A 23 -0.91 -9.86 10.94
N GLU A 24 -0.17 -10.17 9.88
CA GLU A 24 0.96 -9.37 9.41
C GLU A 24 0.47 -8.05 8.79
N VAL A 25 -0.61 -8.09 8.00
CA VAL A 25 -1.24 -6.89 7.43
C VAL A 25 -1.67 -5.91 8.53
N ILE A 26 -2.37 -6.40 9.57
CA ILE A 26 -2.82 -5.57 10.70
C ILE A 26 -1.61 -4.97 11.44
N LYS A 27 -0.55 -5.75 11.64
CA LYS A 27 0.68 -5.27 12.27
C LYS A 27 1.29 -4.11 11.47
N ILE A 28 1.41 -4.27 10.15
CA ILE A 28 1.94 -3.22 9.26
C ILE A 28 1.07 -1.96 9.33
N ILE A 29 -0.25 -2.09 9.24
CA ILE A 29 -1.20 -0.96 9.32
C ILE A 29 -1.00 -0.19 10.63
N ALA A 30 -0.93 -0.89 11.76
CA ALA A 30 -0.76 -0.29 13.07
C ALA A 30 0.61 0.39 13.23
N GLU A 31 1.70 -0.27 12.81
CA GLU A 31 3.06 0.26 12.91
C GLU A 31 3.27 1.49 12.01
N GLN A 32 2.67 1.48 10.83
CA GLN A 32 2.81 2.57 9.85
C GLN A 32 1.77 3.68 10.04
N SER A 33 0.82 3.51 10.97
CA SER A 33 -0.27 4.46 11.21
C SER A 33 -1.07 4.83 9.95
N ILE A 34 -1.28 3.85 9.08
CA ILE A 34 -2.07 3.99 7.84
C ILE A 34 -3.42 3.30 8.00
N SER A 35 -4.42 3.70 7.22
CA SER A 35 -5.75 3.08 7.24
C SER A 35 -5.85 1.82 6.38
N GLY A 36 -4.86 1.57 5.51
CA GLY A 36 -4.83 0.45 4.59
C GLY A 36 -3.65 0.55 3.64
N LEU A 37 -3.45 -0.51 2.85
CA LEU A 37 -2.37 -0.62 1.89
C LEU A 37 -2.81 -1.41 0.65
N PRO A 38 -2.21 -1.18 -0.52
CA PRO A 38 -2.51 -1.93 -1.73
C PRO A 38 -2.09 -3.40 -1.62
N VAL A 39 -2.90 -4.28 -2.23
CA VAL A 39 -2.58 -5.70 -2.41
C VAL A 39 -2.14 -5.89 -3.87
N VAL A 40 -0.93 -6.38 -4.09
CA VAL A 40 -0.38 -6.59 -5.45
C VAL A 40 -0.05 -8.05 -5.67
N ASN A 41 -0.18 -8.54 -6.90
CA ASN A 41 0.24 -9.89 -7.27
C ASN A 41 1.77 -9.98 -7.52
N GLU A 42 2.22 -11.16 -7.96
CA GLU A 42 3.64 -11.44 -8.26
C GLU A 42 4.21 -10.56 -9.38
N ALA A 43 3.37 -10.08 -10.31
CA ALA A 43 3.76 -9.15 -11.37
C ALA A 43 3.74 -7.67 -10.91
N GLY A 44 3.50 -7.41 -9.62
CA GLY A 44 3.41 -6.05 -9.06
C GLY A 44 2.14 -5.30 -9.46
N LYS A 45 1.11 -5.99 -9.98
CA LYS A 45 -0.16 -5.37 -10.34
C LYS A 45 -1.13 -5.44 -9.17
N LEU A 46 -1.86 -4.33 -8.94
CA LEU A 46 -2.98 -4.26 -8.00
C LEU A 46 -4.03 -5.31 -8.36
N VAL A 47 -4.56 -6.00 -7.35
CA VAL A 47 -5.63 -7.02 -7.48
C VAL A 47 -6.82 -6.73 -6.58
#